data_AF-A0A378Y0N2-F1
#
_entry.id   AF-A0A378Y0N2-F1
#
_cell.length_a   1.000
_cell.length_b   1.000
_cell.length_c   1.000
_cell.angle_alpha   90.00
_cell.angle_beta   90.00
_cell.angle_gamma   90.00
#
_symmetry.space_group_name_H-M   'P 1'
#
loop_
_entity.id
_entity.type
_entity.pdbx_description
1 polymer ?
#
loop_
_entity_poly.entity_id
_entity_poly.type
_entity_poly.pdbx_seq_one_letter_code
_entity_poly.pdbx_strand_id
1 'polypeptide(L)'
;MNMELENKYINEAKLAAKQAGGYLTVELFDFYRNKEKTTTWDTYNRKAKTNFKDFLKKAGIPTKEEYLLEKNRIKAISNFKLLNVLNGYVDKVDYEAGNFEPAWEYISDHFGIEKICKAAEVNLKNKYTSIESMIVDLKNSIKKIGYIPTKVEYDSLKLKPSSSAMNNKGLSWTEAMKKAEFSPKKVGEKVCEYERCYSQFLFIEGKKFCITCENKIKNEILNKIELMNTKDLKDVTKVLVLEGNNHNLLDKLRKK
;
A
#
# COMPACT_ATOMS: atom_id res chain seq x y z
N MET A 1 33.07 19.33 -18.95
CA MET A 1 33.14 18.26 -19.97
C MET A 1 32.21 18.67 -21.10
N ASN A 2 32.60 18.52 -22.37
CA ASN A 2 31.73 18.90 -23.49
C ASN A 2 30.46 18.02 -23.46
N MET A 3 29.28 18.65 -23.51
CA MET A 3 27.96 18.00 -23.42
C MET A 3 27.78 16.94 -24.52
N GLU A 4 28.35 17.19 -25.70
CA GLU A 4 28.36 16.24 -26.81
C GLU A 4 29.12 14.95 -26.49
N LEU A 5 30.24 15.07 -25.77
CA LEU A 5 31.04 13.92 -25.37
C LEU A 5 30.28 13.08 -24.33
N GLU A 6 29.64 13.72 -23.35
CA GLU A 6 28.82 13.03 -22.34
C GLU A 6 27.66 12.26 -22.98
N ASN A 7 26.95 12.88 -23.93
CA ASN A 7 25.87 12.24 -24.68
C ASN A 7 26.36 11.03 -25.50
N LYS A 8 27.57 11.10 -26.08
CA LYS A 8 28.18 9.97 -26.79
C LYS A 8 28.40 8.77 -25.86
N TYR A 9 28.94 9.00 -24.65
CA TYR A 9 29.14 7.94 -23.66
C TYR A 9 27.82 7.35 -23.16
N ILE A 10 26.80 8.18 -22.94
CA ILE A 10 25.47 7.70 -22.53
C ILE A 10 24.86 6.80 -23.60
N ASN A 11 24.93 7.19 -24.88
CA ASN A 11 24.39 6.40 -25.98
C ASN A 11 25.11 5.06 -26.14
N GLU A 12 26.44 5.05 -26.04
CA GLU A 12 27.23 3.81 -26.07
C GLU A 12 26.96 2.92 -24.85
N ALA A 13 26.77 3.49 -23.66
CA ALA A 13 26.35 2.74 -22.48
C ALA A 13 24.97 2.10 -22.67
N LYS A 14 24.00 2.81 -23.28
CA LYS A 14 22.68 2.23 -23.58
C LYS A 14 22.77 1.05 -24.56
N LEU A 15 23.62 1.16 -25.57
CA LEU A 15 23.87 0.08 -26.53
C LEU A 15 24.55 -1.13 -25.86
N ALA A 16 25.59 -0.87 -25.07
CA ALA A 16 26.30 -1.90 -24.30
C ALA A 16 25.35 -2.61 -23.31
N ALA A 17 24.48 -1.85 -22.62
CA ALA A 17 23.48 -2.42 -21.72
C ALA A 17 22.51 -3.34 -22.47
N LYS A 18 22.04 -2.94 -23.65
CA LYS A 18 21.16 -3.77 -24.49
C LYS A 18 21.85 -5.07 -24.91
N GLN A 19 23.13 -5.01 -25.27
CA GLN A 19 23.93 -6.19 -25.62
C GLN A 19 24.21 -7.10 -24.42
N ALA A 20 24.42 -6.52 -23.24
CA ALA A 20 24.66 -7.23 -21.98
C ALA A 20 23.39 -7.82 -21.33
N GLY A 21 22.20 -7.63 -21.94
CA GLY A 21 20.95 -8.19 -21.44
C GLY A 21 20.09 -7.26 -20.56
N GLY A 22 20.43 -5.97 -20.49
CA GLY A 22 19.57 -4.92 -19.92
C GLY A 22 20.10 -4.19 -18.69
N TYR A 23 21.29 -4.55 -18.19
CA TYR A 23 22.02 -3.83 -17.14
C TYR A 23 23.50 -3.72 -17.50
N LEU A 24 24.27 -2.95 -16.73
CA LEU A 24 25.72 -2.86 -16.89
C LEU A 24 26.46 -2.95 -15.56
N THR A 25 27.60 -3.65 -15.58
CA THR A 25 28.71 -3.48 -14.65
C THR A 25 29.86 -2.76 -15.38
N VAL A 26 30.89 -2.35 -14.65
CA VAL A 26 32.09 -1.74 -15.26
C VAL A 26 32.71 -2.70 -16.28
N GLU A 27 32.84 -3.99 -15.95
CA GLU A 27 33.41 -4.97 -16.88
C GLU A 27 32.54 -5.15 -18.14
N LEU A 28 31.22 -5.20 -17.98
CA LEU A 28 30.30 -5.32 -19.11
C LEU A 28 30.34 -4.08 -20.00
N PHE A 29 30.45 -2.89 -19.42
CA PHE A 29 30.60 -1.67 -20.19
C PHE A 29 31.91 -1.69 -20.99
N ASP A 30 33.04 -2.03 -20.36
CA ASP A 30 34.33 -2.08 -21.05
C ASP A 30 34.43 -3.20 -22.08
N PHE A 31 33.67 -4.28 -21.90
CA PHE A 31 33.57 -5.39 -22.85
C PHE A 31 32.73 -5.03 -24.08
N TYR A 32 31.54 -4.45 -23.89
CA TYR A 32 30.57 -4.18 -24.96
C TYR A 32 30.68 -2.78 -25.58
N ARG A 33 31.43 -1.85 -24.98
CA ARG A 33 31.63 -0.51 -25.57
C ARG A 33 32.37 -0.60 -26.90
N ASN A 34 32.09 0.35 -27.80
CA ASN A 34 32.90 0.53 -28.99
C ASN A 34 34.28 1.12 -28.62
N LYS A 35 35.33 0.30 -28.75
CA LYS A 35 36.72 0.62 -28.37
C LYS A 35 37.33 1.75 -29.20
N GLU A 36 36.85 1.97 -30.43
CA GLU A 36 37.31 3.05 -31.31
C GLU A 36 36.63 4.38 -30.97
N LYS A 37 35.38 4.32 -30.47
CA LYS A 37 34.57 5.51 -30.20
C LYS A 37 34.66 6.03 -28.78
N THR A 38 35.02 5.17 -27.82
CA THR A 38 35.01 5.47 -26.38
C THR A 38 36.30 4.97 -25.71
N THR A 39 36.61 5.55 -24.56
CA THR A 39 37.70 5.09 -23.68
C THR A 39 37.15 4.17 -22.59
N THR A 40 38.04 3.52 -21.84
CA THR A 40 37.64 2.71 -20.69
C THR A 40 36.87 3.52 -19.66
N TRP A 41 36.05 2.84 -18.85
CA TRP A 41 35.36 3.48 -17.74
C TRP A 41 36.31 4.27 -16.85
N ASP A 42 37.48 3.71 -16.49
CA ASP A 42 38.46 4.39 -15.64
C ASP A 42 38.95 5.71 -16.22
N THR A 43 39.17 5.75 -17.53
CA THR A 43 39.60 6.96 -18.23
C THR A 43 38.49 8.00 -18.26
N TYR A 44 37.25 7.57 -18.46
CA TYR A 44 36.08 8.44 -18.41
C TYR A 44 35.86 8.99 -16.99
N ASN A 45 35.87 8.12 -15.97
CA ASN A 45 35.68 8.47 -14.56
C ASN A 45 36.69 9.54 -14.11
N ARG A 46 37.98 9.40 -14.44
CA ARG A 46 39.00 10.41 -14.09
C ARG A 46 38.69 11.80 -14.67
N LYS A 47 38.11 11.87 -15.87
CA LYS A 47 37.75 13.14 -16.53
C LYS A 47 36.42 13.70 -16.03
N ALA A 48 35.42 12.84 -15.86
CA ALA A 48 34.05 13.21 -15.49
C ALA A 48 33.85 13.37 -13.98
N LYS A 49 34.75 12.81 -13.16
CA LYS A 49 34.68 12.75 -11.69
C LYS A 49 33.32 12.24 -11.20
N THR A 50 32.86 11.12 -11.75
CA THR A 50 31.55 10.53 -11.43
C THR A 50 31.69 9.03 -11.18
N ASN A 51 30.95 8.51 -10.20
CA ASN A 51 30.92 7.07 -9.96
C ASN A 51 30.01 6.35 -10.97
N PHE A 52 30.20 5.04 -11.12
CA PHE A 52 29.50 4.27 -12.15
C PHE A 52 27.98 4.24 -11.91
N LYS A 53 27.55 4.19 -10.65
CA LYS A 53 26.13 4.18 -10.27
C LYS A 53 25.43 5.46 -10.69
N ASP A 54 26.04 6.61 -10.46
CA ASP A 54 25.50 7.92 -10.85
C ASP A 54 25.49 8.08 -12.37
N PHE A 55 26.51 7.57 -13.05
CA PHE A 55 26.54 7.52 -14.51
C PHE A 55 25.40 6.67 -15.09
N LEU A 56 25.18 5.46 -14.55
CA LEU A 56 24.06 4.61 -14.96
C LEU A 56 22.71 5.29 -14.73
N LYS A 57 22.55 5.97 -13.59
CA LYS A 57 21.35 6.75 -13.27
C LYS A 57 21.11 7.87 -14.28
N LYS A 58 22.15 8.64 -14.64
CA LYS A 58 22.08 9.66 -15.71
C LYS A 58 21.71 9.05 -17.06
N ALA A 59 22.23 7.86 -17.36
CA ALA A 59 21.95 7.16 -18.60
C ALA A 59 20.57 6.48 -18.60
N GLY A 60 19.86 6.40 -17.47
CA GLY A 60 18.61 5.67 -17.33
C GLY A 60 18.79 4.15 -17.47
N ILE A 61 19.96 3.62 -17.08
CA ILE A 61 20.29 2.21 -17.14
C ILE A 61 20.23 1.65 -15.71
N PRO A 62 19.51 0.55 -15.44
CA PRO A 62 19.47 -0.03 -14.12
C PRO A 62 20.82 -0.66 -13.75
N THR A 63 21.15 -0.61 -12.46
CA THR A 63 22.23 -1.42 -11.91
C THR A 63 21.88 -2.92 -11.98
N LYS A 64 22.87 -3.80 -11.82
CA LYS A 64 22.65 -5.25 -11.76
C LYS A 64 21.61 -5.63 -10.70
N GLU A 65 21.68 -5.01 -9.53
CA GLU A 65 20.76 -5.24 -8.42
C GLU A 65 19.34 -4.80 -8.76
N GLU A 66 19.17 -3.57 -9.26
CA GLU A 66 17.86 -3.04 -9.68
C GLU A 66 17.24 -3.87 -10.80
N TYR A 67 18.05 -4.28 -11.78
CA TYR A 67 17.60 -5.14 -12.86
C TYR A 67 17.15 -6.52 -12.37
N LEU A 68 17.94 -7.16 -11.50
CA LEU A 68 17.58 -8.47 -10.93
C LEU A 68 16.32 -8.36 -10.07
N LEU A 69 16.18 -7.28 -9.29
CA LEU A 69 15.01 -7.01 -8.47
C LEU A 69 13.74 -6.91 -9.34
N GLU A 70 13.77 -6.13 -10.43
CA GLU A 70 12.63 -5.98 -11.33
C GLU A 70 12.35 -7.27 -12.11
N LYS A 71 13.39 -7.98 -12.58
CA LYS A 71 13.24 -9.27 -13.25
C LYS A 71 12.59 -10.32 -12.35
N ASN A 72 13.03 -10.38 -11.09
CA ASN A 72 12.46 -11.29 -10.08
C ASN A 72 11.02 -10.92 -9.74
N ARG A 73 10.70 -9.62 -9.67
CA ARG A 73 9.33 -9.13 -9.48
C ARG A 73 8.40 -9.56 -10.61
N ILE A 74 8.83 -9.42 -11.87
CA ILE A 74 8.07 -9.85 -13.05
C ILE A 74 7.85 -11.37 -13.03
N LYS A 75 8.90 -12.16 -12.74
CA LYS A 75 8.79 -13.62 -12.59
C LYS A 75 7.79 -13.99 -11.50
N ALA A 76 7.87 -13.37 -10.32
CA ALA A 76 6.97 -13.62 -9.21
C ALA A 76 5.50 -13.39 -9.60
N ILE A 77 5.20 -12.26 -10.26
CA ILE A 77 3.86 -11.96 -10.78
C ILE A 77 3.39 -13.04 -11.76
N SER A 78 4.25 -13.45 -12.69
CA SER A 78 3.94 -14.50 -13.67
C SER A 78 3.62 -15.83 -12.99
N ASN A 79 4.42 -16.24 -12.02
CA ASN A 79 4.23 -17.50 -11.29
C ASN A 79 2.92 -17.47 -10.48
N PHE A 80 2.58 -16.32 -9.88
CA PHE A 80 1.33 -16.12 -9.15
C PHE A 80 0.12 -16.24 -10.07
N LYS A 81 0.18 -15.67 -11.27
CA LYS A 81 -0.86 -15.84 -12.30
C LYS A 81 -1.02 -17.29 -12.71
N LEU A 82 0.09 -18.00 -12.95
CA LEU A 82 0.08 -19.41 -13.32
C LEU A 82 -0.60 -20.27 -12.24
N LEU A 83 -0.20 -20.12 -10.98
CA LEU A 83 -0.83 -20.84 -9.86
C LEU A 83 -2.31 -20.53 -9.72
N ASN A 84 -2.71 -19.27 -9.89
CA ASN A 84 -4.12 -18.90 -9.84
C ASN A 84 -4.93 -19.51 -11.00
N VAL A 85 -4.34 -19.68 -12.17
CA VAL A 85 -4.98 -20.40 -13.29
C VAL A 85 -5.14 -21.89 -12.98
N LEU A 86 -4.13 -22.51 -12.34
CA LEU A 86 -4.16 -23.93 -12.00
C LEU A 86 -5.11 -24.25 -10.84
N ASN A 87 -5.08 -23.44 -9.78
CA ASN A 87 -5.70 -23.77 -8.49
C ASN A 87 -6.83 -22.81 -8.10
N GLY A 88 -7.03 -21.72 -8.84
CA GLY A 88 -8.00 -20.65 -8.51
C GLY A 88 -7.54 -19.69 -7.40
N TYR A 89 -6.37 -19.94 -6.81
CA TYR A 89 -5.73 -19.14 -5.78
C TYR A 89 -4.21 -19.34 -5.80
N VAL A 90 -3.50 -18.52 -5.03
CA VAL A 90 -2.08 -18.67 -4.70
C VAL A 90 -1.95 -19.09 -3.24
N ASP A 91 -1.13 -20.09 -2.96
CA ASP A 91 -0.65 -20.38 -1.61
C ASP A 91 0.83 -20.71 -1.61
N LYS A 92 1.43 -20.71 -0.42
CA LYS A 92 2.87 -20.98 -0.25
C LYS A 92 3.23 -22.41 -0.65
N VAL A 93 2.39 -23.39 -0.28
CA VAL A 93 2.69 -24.82 -0.44
C VAL A 93 2.76 -25.18 -1.92
N ASP A 94 1.77 -24.74 -2.70
CA ASP A 94 1.71 -24.95 -4.15
C ASP A 94 2.83 -24.19 -4.86
N TYR A 95 3.20 -22.99 -4.36
CA TYR A 95 4.31 -22.22 -4.90
C TYR A 95 5.66 -22.92 -4.72
N GLU A 96 5.93 -23.40 -3.51
CA GLU A 96 7.17 -24.11 -3.18
C GLU A 96 7.24 -25.48 -3.87
N ALA A 97 6.11 -26.21 -3.94
CA ALA A 97 6.03 -27.47 -4.68
C ALA A 97 6.34 -27.30 -6.17
N GLY A 98 6.01 -26.14 -6.75
CA GLY A 98 6.33 -25.78 -8.13
C GLY A 98 7.81 -25.44 -8.39
N ASN A 99 8.65 -25.36 -7.35
CA ASN A 99 10.06 -24.93 -7.44
C ASN A 99 10.25 -23.63 -8.24
N PHE A 100 9.33 -22.68 -8.07
CA PHE A 100 9.36 -21.41 -8.77
C PHE A 100 10.47 -20.50 -8.27
N GLU A 101 11.07 -19.74 -9.21
CA GLU A 101 11.96 -18.63 -8.88
C GLU A 101 11.27 -17.28 -9.16
N PRO A 102 11.45 -16.27 -8.28
CA PRO A 102 12.21 -16.30 -7.03
C PRO A 102 11.50 -17.05 -5.90
N ALA A 103 12.25 -17.48 -4.88
CA ALA A 103 11.69 -18.16 -3.70
C ALA A 103 10.62 -17.31 -2.97
N TRP A 104 9.69 -17.98 -2.29
CA TRP A 104 8.59 -17.34 -1.59
C TRP A 104 9.06 -16.31 -0.55
N GLU A 105 10.06 -16.67 0.26
CA GLU A 105 10.69 -15.82 1.27
C GLU A 105 11.26 -14.56 0.65
N TYR A 106 11.99 -14.71 -0.47
CA TYR A 106 12.55 -13.57 -1.19
C TYR A 106 11.46 -12.59 -1.63
N ILE A 107 10.32 -13.10 -2.15
CA ILE A 107 9.18 -12.27 -2.55
C ILE A 107 8.58 -11.56 -1.34
N SER A 108 8.41 -12.28 -0.23
CA SER A 108 7.89 -11.73 1.02
C SER A 108 8.75 -10.56 1.51
N ASP A 109 10.06 -10.75 1.54
CA ASP A 109 11.01 -9.78 2.11
C ASP A 109 11.19 -8.54 1.22
N HIS A 110 11.25 -8.72 -0.10
CA HIS A 110 11.58 -7.63 -1.01
C HIS A 110 10.35 -6.92 -1.59
N PHE A 111 9.25 -7.64 -1.80
CA PHE A 111 8.06 -7.11 -2.48
C PHE A 111 6.81 -7.12 -1.60
N GLY A 112 6.68 -8.09 -0.71
CA GLY A 112 5.46 -8.40 0.04
C GLY A 112 4.46 -9.20 -0.81
N ILE A 113 4.09 -10.38 -0.31
CA ILE A 113 3.20 -11.34 -1.01
C ILE A 113 1.88 -10.69 -1.43
N GLU A 114 1.26 -9.89 -0.57
CA GLU A 114 -0.02 -9.23 -0.86
C GLU A 114 0.10 -8.21 -2.00
N LYS A 115 1.21 -7.47 -2.07
CA LYS A 115 1.44 -6.49 -3.14
C LYS A 115 1.60 -7.20 -4.48
N ILE A 116 2.27 -8.35 -4.51
CA ILE A 116 2.41 -9.17 -5.71
C ILE A 116 1.09 -9.81 -6.10
N CYS A 117 0.30 -10.33 -5.14
CA CYS A 117 -1.06 -10.82 -5.43
C CYS A 117 -1.93 -9.74 -6.06
N LYS A 118 -1.88 -8.52 -5.53
CA LYS A 118 -2.61 -7.37 -6.08
C LYS A 118 -2.13 -7.00 -7.48
N ALA A 119 -0.82 -6.95 -7.72
CA ALA A 119 -0.25 -6.66 -9.03
C ALA A 119 -0.53 -7.76 -10.06
N ALA A 120 -0.68 -9.01 -9.60
CA ALA A 120 -1.03 -10.15 -10.43
C ALA A 120 -2.56 -10.30 -10.63
N GLU A 121 -3.38 -9.57 -9.89
CA GLU A 121 -4.85 -9.69 -9.86
C GLU A 121 -5.33 -11.09 -9.46
N VAL A 122 -4.68 -11.69 -8.45
CA VAL A 122 -4.96 -13.06 -7.98
C VAL A 122 -5.36 -13.10 -6.51
N ASN A 123 -6.02 -14.19 -6.12
CA ASN A 123 -6.46 -14.41 -4.74
C ASN A 123 -5.42 -15.23 -3.96
N LEU A 124 -5.10 -14.82 -2.72
CA LEU A 124 -4.31 -15.64 -1.80
C LEU A 124 -5.24 -16.58 -1.02
N LYS A 125 -5.01 -17.90 -1.06
CA LYS A 125 -5.85 -18.93 -0.40
C LYS A 125 -6.08 -18.63 1.07
N ASN A 126 -5.02 -18.18 1.75
CA ASN A 126 -5.03 -17.75 3.13
C ASN A 126 -4.46 -16.33 3.21
N LYS A 127 -5.28 -15.32 2.87
CA LYS A 127 -4.91 -13.89 2.96
C LYS A 127 -4.17 -13.53 4.26
N TYR A 128 -4.49 -14.21 5.35
CA TYR A 128 -4.00 -13.89 6.68
C TYR A 128 -2.82 -14.78 7.09
N THR A 129 -1.63 -14.21 6.98
CA THR A 129 -0.38 -14.80 7.50
C THR A 129 -0.31 -14.73 9.02
N SER A 130 -0.84 -13.67 9.65
CA SER A 130 -0.84 -13.45 11.11
C SER A 130 -2.23 -13.13 11.68
N ILE A 131 -2.36 -13.22 13.01
CA ILE A 131 -3.60 -12.83 13.72
C ILE A 131 -3.78 -11.30 13.68
N GLU A 132 -2.68 -10.55 13.74
CA GLU A 132 -2.69 -9.09 13.75
C GLU A 132 -3.31 -8.54 12.46
N SER A 133 -2.99 -9.12 11.30
CA SER A 133 -3.59 -8.70 10.02
C SER A 133 -5.09 -9.02 9.96
N MET A 134 -5.53 -10.13 10.57
CA MET A 134 -6.96 -10.42 10.74
C MET A 134 -7.66 -9.36 11.58
N ILE A 135 -7.06 -8.95 12.70
CA ILE A 135 -7.64 -7.95 13.60
C ILE A 135 -7.74 -6.58 12.92
N VAL A 136 -6.73 -6.17 12.15
CA VAL A 136 -6.77 -4.91 11.40
C VAL A 136 -7.89 -4.93 10.36
N ASP A 137 -8.01 -6.01 9.58
CA ASP A 137 -9.10 -6.15 8.61
C ASP A 137 -10.48 -6.19 9.30
N LEU A 138 -10.60 -6.86 10.46
CA LEU A 138 -11.82 -6.87 11.25
C LEU A 138 -12.21 -5.46 11.73
N LYS A 139 -11.25 -4.69 12.26
CA LYS A 139 -11.45 -3.29 12.65
C LYS A 139 -11.98 -2.45 11.50
N ASN A 140 -11.38 -2.60 10.32
CA ASN A 140 -11.78 -1.87 9.13
C ASN A 140 -13.17 -2.29 8.62
N SER A 141 -13.47 -3.59 8.61
CA SER A 141 -14.77 -4.11 8.18
C SER A 141 -15.91 -3.64 9.08
N ILE A 142 -15.73 -3.70 10.40
CA ILE A 142 -16.71 -3.22 11.39
C ILE A 142 -16.91 -1.70 11.27
N LYS A 143 -15.82 -0.95 11.12
CA LYS A 143 -15.91 0.50 10.89
C LYS A 143 -16.65 0.84 9.60
N LYS A 144 -16.44 0.05 8.54
CA LYS A 144 -17.10 0.25 7.25
C LYS A 144 -18.62 0.04 7.31
N ILE A 145 -19.09 -0.94 8.07
CA ILE A 145 -20.54 -1.12 8.30
C ILE A 145 -21.09 -0.10 9.32
N GLY A 146 -20.22 0.44 10.20
CA GLY A 146 -20.54 1.55 11.08
C GLY A 146 -21.27 1.18 12.37
N TYR A 147 -21.40 -0.11 12.67
CA TYR A 147 -22.01 -0.62 13.89
C TYR A 147 -21.40 -1.97 14.30
N ILE A 148 -21.67 -2.40 15.53
CA ILE A 148 -21.23 -3.69 16.05
C ILE A 148 -22.21 -4.80 15.64
N PRO A 149 -21.81 -5.75 14.78
CA PRO A 149 -22.69 -6.79 14.28
C PRO A 149 -22.68 -8.02 15.21
N THR A 150 -23.69 -8.89 15.06
CA THR A 150 -23.58 -10.27 15.57
C THR A 150 -22.61 -11.09 14.69
N LYS A 151 -22.11 -12.23 15.20
CA LYS A 151 -21.31 -13.16 14.37
C LYS A 151 -22.07 -13.59 13.10
N VAL A 152 -23.34 -13.97 13.26
CA VAL A 152 -24.20 -14.47 12.17
C VAL A 152 -24.42 -13.40 11.11
N GLU A 153 -24.70 -12.17 11.55
CA GLU A 153 -24.86 -11.02 10.65
C GLU A 153 -23.56 -10.67 9.92
N TYR A 154 -22.44 -10.66 10.64
CA TYR A 154 -21.14 -10.40 10.03
C TYR A 154 -20.80 -11.44 8.94
N ASP A 155 -21.10 -12.71 9.20
CA ASP A 155 -20.92 -13.80 8.24
C ASP A 155 -21.87 -13.69 7.04
N SER A 156 -23.13 -13.27 7.25
CA SER A 156 -24.11 -13.07 6.16
C SER A 156 -23.73 -11.90 5.25
N LEU A 157 -23.10 -10.86 5.80
CA LEU A 157 -22.51 -9.74 5.06
C LEU A 157 -21.22 -10.10 4.31
N LYS A 158 -20.71 -11.34 4.48
CA LYS A 158 -19.50 -11.86 3.81
C LYS A 158 -18.27 -10.96 3.99
N LEU A 159 -18.15 -10.33 5.16
CA LEU A 159 -17.06 -9.42 5.51
C LEU A 159 -15.74 -10.18 5.77
N LYS A 160 -14.63 -9.44 5.84
CA LYS A 160 -13.27 -9.98 5.96
C LYS A 160 -12.55 -9.44 7.21
N PRO A 161 -11.84 -10.28 7.98
CA PRO A 161 -11.72 -11.74 7.85
C PRO A 161 -13.06 -12.43 8.11
N SER A 162 -13.30 -13.61 7.54
CA SER A 162 -14.50 -14.40 7.89
C SER A 162 -14.37 -14.99 9.30
N SER A 163 -15.49 -15.28 9.97
CA SER A 163 -15.43 -15.88 11.31
C SER A 163 -14.75 -17.25 11.30
N SER A 164 -14.94 -18.03 10.23
CA SER A 164 -14.27 -19.31 10.00
C SER A 164 -12.75 -19.14 9.85
N ALA A 165 -12.28 -18.13 9.09
CA ALA A 165 -10.84 -17.88 8.95
C ALA A 165 -10.18 -17.53 10.29
N MET A 166 -10.85 -16.73 11.13
CA MET A 166 -10.36 -16.43 12.48
C MET A 166 -10.32 -17.68 13.35
N ASN A 167 -11.38 -18.49 13.33
CA ASN A 167 -11.45 -19.73 14.10
C ASN A 167 -10.35 -20.73 13.71
N ASN A 168 -10.02 -20.83 12.42
CA ASN A 168 -8.92 -21.68 11.93
C ASN A 168 -7.53 -21.24 12.43
N LYS A 169 -7.38 -19.99 12.89
CA LYS A 169 -6.18 -19.48 13.57
C LYS A 169 -6.30 -19.51 15.10
N GLY A 170 -7.29 -20.25 15.64
CA GLY A 170 -7.53 -20.35 17.07
C GLY A 170 -8.08 -19.07 17.71
N LEU A 171 -8.70 -18.19 16.90
CA LEU A 171 -9.26 -16.93 17.37
C LEU A 171 -10.79 -16.99 17.31
N SER A 172 -11.45 -17.07 18.47
CA SER A 172 -12.92 -17.01 18.54
C SER A 172 -13.44 -15.61 18.18
N TRP A 173 -14.70 -15.51 17.77
CA TRP A 173 -15.34 -14.22 17.46
C TRP A 173 -15.25 -13.22 18.63
N THR A 174 -15.53 -13.70 19.85
CA THR A 174 -15.48 -12.87 21.06
C THR A 174 -14.08 -12.35 21.34
N GLU A 175 -13.05 -13.18 21.16
CA GLU A 175 -11.65 -12.76 21.33
C GLU A 175 -11.21 -11.81 20.22
N ALA A 176 -11.62 -12.07 18.97
CA ALA A 176 -11.31 -11.20 17.84
C ALA A 176 -11.89 -9.80 18.05
N MET A 177 -13.15 -9.70 18.46
CA MET A 177 -13.81 -8.43 18.78
C MET A 177 -13.08 -7.67 19.88
N LYS A 178 -12.69 -8.36 20.97
CA LYS A 178 -11.93 -7.75 22.07
C LYS A 178 -10.55 -7.26 21.62
N LYS A 179 -9.82 -8.06 20.84
CA LYS A 179 -8.53 -7.65 20.24
C LYS A 179 -8.69 -6.50 19.25
N ALA A 180 -9.85 -6.42 18.60
CA ALA A 180 -10.25 -5.31 17.75
C ALA A 180 -10.78 -4.09 18.54
N GLU A 181 -10.66 -4.08 19.87
CA GLU A 181 -11.13 -2.99 20.77
C GLU A 181 -12.65 -2.76 20.75
N PHE A 182 -13.42 -3.78 20.35
CA PHE A 182 -14.88 -3.74 20.37
C PHE A 182 -15.46 -4.66 21.44
N SER A 183 -16.62 -4.27 21.97
CA SER A 183 -17.39 -5.11 22.89
C SER A 183 -18.41 -5.95 22.14
N PRO A 184 -18.25 -7.28 22.06
CA PRO A 184 -19.20 -8.16 21.39
C PRO A 184 -20.57 -8.26 22.09
N LYS A 185 -20.68 -7.77 23.33
CA LYS A 185 -21.93 -7.77 24.09
C LYS A 185 -22.87 -6.62 23.72
N LYS A 186 -22.34 -5.60 23.06
CA LYS A 186 -23.01 -4.34 22.77
C LYS A 186 -23.35 -4.27 21.27
N VAL A 187 -24.07 -5.28 20.80
CA VAL A 187 -24.51 -5.40 19.41
C VAL A 187 -25.44 -4.23 19.05
N GLY A 188 -25.32 -3.70 17.83
CA GLY A 188 -26.10 -2.57 17.33
C GLY A 188 -25.58 -1.19 17.72
N GLU A 189 -24.66 -1.08 18.69
CA GLU A 189 -23.97 0.18 18.97
C GLU A 189 -23.17 0.66 17.75
N LYS A 190 -23.09 1.97 17.56
CA LYS A 190 -22.39 2.59 16.44
C LYS A 190 -20.90 2.63 16.67
N VAL A 191 -20.15 2.68 15.57
CA VAL A 191 -18.70 2.86 15.56
C VAL A 191 -18.37 4.22 14.99
N CYS A 192 -17.45 4.94 15.64
CA CYS A 192 -17.12 6.30 15.25
C CYS A 192 -16.56 6.40 13.83
N GLU A 193 -17.16 7.29 13.02
CA GLU A 193 -16.72 7.53 11.63
C GLU A 193 -15.41 8.34 11.53
N TYR A 194 -14.94 8.97 12.62
CA TYR A 194 -13.73 9.81 12.61
C TYR A 194 -12.49 9.01 12.28
N GLU A 195 -11.57 9.57 11.49
CA GLU A 195 -10.36 8.87 11.04
C GLU A 195 -9.53 8.35 12.22
N ARG A 196 -9.11 7.08 12.14
CA ARG A 196 -8.38 6.35 13.19
C ARG A 196 -9.09 6.20 14.55
N CYS A 197 -10.33 6.67 14.70
CA CYS A 197 -11.15 6.36 15.87
C CYS A 197 -11.92 5.06 15.65
N TYR A 198 -11.89 4.15 16.62
CA TYR A 198 -12.67 2.91 16.63
C TYR A 198 -13.59 2.83 17.85
N SER A 199 -13.86 3.98 18.48
CA SER A 199 -14.73 4.02 19.64
C SER A 199 -16.15 3.59 19.28
N GLN A 200 -16.65 2.69 20.09
CA GLN A 200 -18.00 2.19 20.08
C GLN A 200 -18.89 3.08 21.00
N PHE A 201 -20.10 3.42 20.56
CA PHE A 201 -21.03 4.27 21.33
C PHE A 201 -22.50 3.93 21.05
N LEU A 202 -23.38 4.27 22.00
CA LEU A 202 -24.82 4.04 21.89
C LEU A 202 -25.41 4.76 20.67
N PHE A 203 -26.31 4.07 19.97
CA PHE A 203 -27.00 4.65 18.82
C PHE A 203 -27.89 5.81 19.28
N ILE A 204 -27.61 6.98 18.70
CA ILE A 204 -28.45 8.17 18.77
C ILE A 204 -28.67 8.58 17.33
N GLU A 205 -29.93 8.80 16.94
CA GLU A 205 -30.28 9.14 15.56
C GLU A 205 -29.49 10.37 15.07
N GLY A 206 -28.92 10.27 13.86
CA GLY A 206 -28.09 11.33 13.27
C GLY A 206 -26.65 11.43 13.79
N LYS A 207 -26.28 10.71 14.87
CA LYS A 207 -24.93 10.79 15.46
C LYS A 207 -23.92 9.88 14.76
N LYS A 208 -22.86 10.48 14.22
CA LYS A 208 -21.77 9.78 13.49
C LYS A 208 -20.46 9.63 14.26
N PHE A 209 -20.26 10.48 15.26
CA PHE A 209 -19.00 10.59 15.99
C PHE A 209 -19.23 10.27 17.46
N CYS A 210 -18.24 9.63 18.11
CA CYS A 210 -18.22 9.58 19.57
C CYS A 210 -18.04 10.99 20.13
N ILE A 211 -18.40 11.20 21.40
CA ILE A 211 -18.38 12.52 22.05
C ILE A 211 -16.99 13.18 21.93
N THR A 212 -15.93 12.40 22.15
CA THR A 212 -14.55 12.89 22.04
C THR A 212 -14.21 13.41 20.64
N CYS A 213 -14.54 12.64 19.61
CA CYS A 213 -14.29 13.04 18.22
C CYS A 213 -15.20 14.17 17.77
N GLU A 214 -16.45 14.21 18.25
CA GLU A 214 -17.37 15.31 17.97
C GLU A 214 -16.83 16.64 18.50
N ASN A 215 -16.36 16.66 19.75
CA ASN A 215 -15.72 17.84 20.33
C ASN A 215 -14.44 18.24 19.59
N LYS A 216 -13.64 17.25 19.17
CA LYS A 216 -12.45 17.50 18.35
C LYS A 216 -12.80 18.18 17.02
N ILE A 217 -13.81 17.67 16.30
CA ILE A 217 -14.27 18.25 15.04
C ILE A 217 -14.78 19.68 15.27
N LYS A 218 -15.57 19.92 16.32
CA LYS A 218 -16.05 21.26 16.67
C LYS A 218 -14.89 22.23 16.88
N ASN A 219 -13.86 21.83 17.63
CA ASN A 219 -12.69 22.67 17.85
C ASN A 219 -11.88 22.91 16.56
N GLU A 220 -11.72 21.89 15.71
CA GLU A 220 -11.08 22.05 14.40
C GLU A 220 -11.83 23.06 13.51
N ILE A 221 -13.16 23.04 13.54
CA ILE A 221 -14.00 24.00 12.79
C ILE A 221 -13.89 25.41 13.40
N LEU A 222 -13.92 25.55 14.73
CA LEU A 222 -13.78 26.85 15.40
C LEU A 222 -12.44 27.49 15.06
N ASN A 223 -11.35 26.74 15.13
CA ASN A 223 -10.02 27.23 14.74
C ASN A 223 -9.97 27.64 13.27
N LYS A 224 -10.67 26.92 12.37
CA LYS A 224 -10.77 27.32 10.96
C LYS A 224 -11.55 28.62 10.78
N ILE A 225 -12.67 28.76 11.49
CA ILE A 225 -13.52 29.94 11.48
C ILE A 225 -12.75 31.19 11.92
N GLU A 226 -11.93 31.09 12.96
CA GLU A 226 -11.08 32.19 13.46
C GLU A 226 -10.09 32.70 12.41
N LEU A 227 -9.71 31.86 11.44
CA LEU A 227 -8.75 32.17 10.39
C LEU A 227 -9.42 32.59 9.06
N MET A 228 -10.75 32.58 8.98
CA MET A 228 -11.49 32.92 7.75
C MET A 228 -11.61 34.42 7.54
N ASN A 229 -11.64 34.83 6.28
CA ASN A 229 -12.02 36.21 5.92
C ASN A 229 -13.54 36.40 6.10
N THR A 230 -13.98 37.66 6.16
CA THR A 230 -15.38 38.03 6.42
C THR A 230 -16.38 37.47 5.41
N LYS A 231 -15.96 37.23 4.16
CA LYS A 231 -16.84 36.68 3.11
C LYS A 231 -17.09 35.20 3.35
N ASP A 232 -16.03 34.43 3.52
CA ASP A 232 -16.11 32.98 3.77
C ASP A 232 -16.80 32.68 5.10
N LEU A 233 -16.56 33.52 6.13
CA LEU A 233 -17.22 33.42 7.42
C LEU A 233 -18.75 33.60 7.31
N LYS A 234 -19.22 34.56 6.51
CA LYS A 234 -20.66 34.76 6.28
C LYS A 234 -21.30 33.55 5.62
N ASP A 235 -20.62 32.96 4.63
CA ASP A 235 -21.11 31.79 3.92
C ASP A 235 -21.18 30.56 4.83
N VAL A 236 -20.13 30.29 5.61
CA VAL A 236 -20.09 29.18 6.58
C VAL A 236 -21.13 29.36 7.68
N THR A 237 -21.27 30.57 8.22
CA THR A 237 -22.24 30.88 9.29
C THR A 237 -23.68 30.71 8.80
N LYS A 238 -23.99 31.17 7.57
CA LYS A 238 -25.32 30.99 6.97
C LYS A 238 -25.67 29.51 6.86
N VAL A 239 -24.73 28.67 6.45
CA VAL A 239 -24.93 27.23 6.34
C VAL A 239 -25.11 26.57 7.72
N LEU A 240 -24.29 26.93 8.72
CA LEU A 240 -24.41 26.40 10.08
C LEU A 240 -25.72 26.79 10.78
N VAL A 241 -26.22 28.01 10.54
CA VAL A 241 -27.50 28.47 11.10
C VAL A 241 -28.69 27.74 10.46
N LEU A 242 -28.65 27.50 9.15
CA LEU A 242 -29.75 26.85 8.43
C LEU A 242 -29.83 25.34 8.70
N GLU A 243 -28.70 24.65 8.79
CA GLU A 243 -28.66 23.19 8.93
C GLU A 243 -28.39 22.71 10.37
N GLY A 244 -28.06 23.63 11.28
CA GLY A 244 -27.80 23.33 12.69
C GLY A 244 -26.59 22.40 12.91
N ASN A 245 -26.66 21.57 13.95
CA ASN A 245 -25.60 20.61 14.33
C ASN A 245 -25.62 19.32 13.46
N ASN A 246 -25.87 19.45 12.16
CA ASN A 246 -25.85 18.30 11.26
C ASN A 246 -24.42 17.72 11.15
N HIS A 247 -24.22 16.48 11.60
CA HIS A 247 -22.91 15.83 11.62
C HIS A 247 -22.28 15.68 10.23
N ASN A 248 -23.08 15.53 9.17
CA ASN A 248 -22.58 15.47 7.79
C ASN A 248 -22.04 16.83 7.34
N LEU A 249 -22.70 17.92 7.74
CA LEU A 249 -22.25 19.26 7.44
C LEU A 249 -20.94 19.57 8.18
N LEU A 250 -20.87 19.24 9.47
CA LEU A 250 -19.68 19.45 10.28
C LEU A 250 -18.46 18.71 9.68
N ASP A 251 -18.62 17.46 9.24
CA ASP A 251 -17.54 16.72 8.59
C ASP A 251 -17.11 17.34 7.24
N LYS A 252 -18.06 17.84 6.45
CA LYS A 252 -17.78 18.56 5.19
C LYS A 252 -17.00 19.85 5.44
N LEU A 253 -17.40 20.64 6.43
CA LEU A 253 -16.72 21.89 6.79
C LEU A 253 -15.30 21.62 7.32
N ARG A 254 -15.12 20.54 8.09
CA ARG A 254 -13.79 20.10 8.54
C ARG A 254 -12.85 19.76 7.38
N LYS A 255 -13.37 19.15 6.31
CA LYS A 255 -12.58 18.68 5.15
C LYS A 255 -12.26 19.76 4.11
N LYS A 256 -13.05 20.83 4.06
CA LYS A 256 -12.77 22.03 3.26
C LYS A 256 -11.60 22.81 3.85
#